data_AF-W9SDA1-F1
#
_entry.id   AF-W9SDA1-F1
#
_cell.length_a   1.000
_cell.length_b   1.000
_cell.length_c   1.000
_cell.angle_alpha   90.00
_cell.angle_beta   90.00
_cell.angle_gamma   90.00
#
_symmetry.space_group_name_H-M   'P 1'
#
loop_
_entity.id
_entity.type
_entity.pdbx_description
1 polymer ?
#
loop_
_entity_poly.entity_id
_entity_poly.type
_entity_poly.pdbx_seq_one_letter_code
_entity_poly.pdbx_strand_id
1 'polypeptide(L)'
;MDSPLYGVSIFFSIFLLSSHTLAALPRTSSSSSSSSSSSGQINSNSVLVALLDSHYTELAELVEKALLLQTLEEAVGKHNITIFAPRNEALERQLDPEFKRFLLEPGNLKSLQILLMFHIIPSRVGSGDWPVSGSDPVRHRTLSTEHVHFASKGSGEKVVNSAEIVRPDDVVRPDGVIHGIERLLIPRSVQEDFNRRRNLRSISAVLPEGAPEVDPRTHRLKKPAAPVPAGAPPVLPIYDALAPGPSLAPAPAPGPGGPHGHFDGMAQVKDFIQTLLHYGGYNEMADILVNLTSLATEMGRLVSEGYVITVLAPNDEAMAKLTTDQLSEPGAPEQIVYYHIIPEYQTEESMYNAVRRFGKVRYDTLRLPHKVVAQEADGSVKFGNGDGSAYLFDPDIYTDGRISVQGIDGVLFPPEEETASEKKTSSPVKVATKPTRRGKLMEMACNVLEVFGQHRFSCQ
;
A
#
# COMPACT_ATOMS: atom_id res chain seq x y z
N MET A 1 49.93 10.51 -68.36
CA MET A 1 51.10 9.63 -68.55
C MET A 1 52.12 10.05 -67.51
N ASP A 2 52.04 9.38 -66.36
CA ASP A 2 53.14 8.89 -65.53
C ASP A 2 54.39 9.76 -65.33
N SER A 3 54.59 10.19 -64.07
CA SER A 3 55.80 10.19 -63.22
C SER A 3 57.19 10.36 -63.87
N PRO A 4 58.19 11.05 -63.25
CA PRO A 4 58.65 10.67 -61.90
C PRO A 4 59.33 11.75 -61.02
N LEU A 5 59.62 11.29 -59.81
CA LEU A 5 60.35 11.89 -58.69
C LEU A 5 61.75 12.45 -59.06
N TYR A 6 62.11 13.59 -58.46
CA TYR A 6 63.49 14.04 -58.28
C TYR A 6 63.72 14.38 -56.80
N GLY A 7 64.73 13.76 -56.20
CA GLY A 7 65.26 14.15 -54.89
C GLY A 7 66.34 15.21 -55.04
N VAL A 8 66.58 15.97 -53.97
CA VAL A 8 67.89 16.57 -53.65
C VAL A 8 68.02 16.64 -52.13
N SER A 9 69.03 15.95 -51.62
CA SER A 9 69.63 16.10 -50.29
C SER A 9 70.65 17.24 -50.35
N ILE A 10 70.85 18.05 -49.31
CA ILE A 10 72.17 18.65 -49.00
C ILE A 10 72.24 19.26 -47.58
N PHE A 11 73.16 18.68 -46.79
CA PHE A 11 74.19 19.28 -45.89
C PHE A 11 73.81 19.93 -44.55
N PHE A 12 74.33 19.33 -43.46
CA PHE A 12 75.42 19.83 -42.56
C PHE A 12 74.82 20.50 -41.31
N SER A 13 75.32 20.37 -40.08
CA SER A 13 76.54 19.85 -39.48
C SER A 13 76.27 19.75 -37.95
N ILE A 14 76.73 18.74 -37.20
CA ILE A 14 77.86 18.82 -36.22
C ILE A 14 77.60 19.86 -35.10
N PHE A 15 77.61 19.61 -33.79
CA PHE A 15 78.15 18.57 -32.90
C PHE A 15 77.69 18.90 -31.44
N LEU A 16 77.61 17.88 -30.57
CA LEU A 16 77.98 17.86 -29.12
C LEU A 16 77.38 18.89 -28.13
N LEU A 17 77.21 18.66 -26.83
CA LEU A 17 77.09 17.53 -25.90
C LEU A 17 76.73 18.17 -24.54
N SER A 18 76.10 17.38 -23.65
CA SER A 18 76.07 17.47 -22.17
C SER A 18 75.34 18.63 -21.44
N SER A 19 74.18 18.25 -20.86
CA SER A 19 73.85 18.21 -19.42
C SER A 19 74.19 19.38 -18.49
N HIS A 20 73.16 20.03 -17.89
CA HIS A 20 72.78 19.91 -16.46
C HIS A 20 71.79 21.01 -15.99
N THR A 21 70.70 20.54 -15.35
CA THR A 21 69.95 21.06 -14.17
C THR A 21 69.32 22.48 -14.10
N LEU A 22 67.98 22.46 -13.94
CA LEU A 22 67.14 23.12 -12.91
C LEU A 22 66.94 24.67 -12.93
N ALA A 23 65.73 25.13 -13.29
CA ALA A 23 65.03 26.30 -12.71
C ALA A 23 63.58 26.42 -13.23
N ALA A 24 62.70 26.97 -12.39
CA ALA A 24 61.24 26.96 -12.47
C ALA A 24 60.60 28.10 -13.30
N LEU A 25 59.25 28.04 -13.39
CA LEU A 25 58.21 29.05 -13.71
C LEU A 25 57.62 29.05 -15.16
N PRO A 26 56.34 29.48 -15.32
CA PRO A 26 55.24 28.55 -15.63
C PRO A 26 54.58 28.86 -16.98
N ARG A 27 53.91 27.87 -17.59
CA ARG A 27 52.98 28.13 -18.70
C ARG A 27 51.73 27.25 -18.62
N THR A 28 50.62 27.95 -18.60
CA THR A 28 49.26 27.55 -18.93
C THR A 28 49.17 26.62 -20.13
N SER A 29 48.42 25.52 -20.00
CA SER A 29 47.72 24.89 -21.12
C SER A 29 46.67 23.89 -20.62
N SER A 30 45.41 24.22 -20.90
CA SER A 30 44.36 23.34 -21.42
C SER A 30 44.09 22.00 -20.71
N SER A 31 42.98 21.98 -19.98
CA SER A 31 41.90 21.00 -20.10
C SER A 31 42.25 19.61 -20.65
N SER A 32 42.46 18.67 -19.74
CA SER A 32 42.17 17.26 -19.97
C SER A 32 41.02 16.86 -19.04
N SER A 33 39.83 16.72 -19.63
CA SER A 33 38.67 16.09 -19.03
C SER A 33 38.99 14.62 -18.77
N SER A 34 39.31 14.27 -17.53
CA SER A 34 39.26 12.89 -17.05
C SER A 34 37.95 12.68 -16.30
N SER A 35 37.04 11.97 -16.96
CA SER A 35 35.86 11.35 -16.38
C SER A 35 36.24 10.48 -15.19
N SER A 36 35.91 10.93 -13.98
CA SER A 36 35.85 10.07 -12.79
C SER A 36 34.39 9.89 -12.41
N SER A 37 33.90 8.68 -12.64
CA SER A 37 32.67 8.13 -12.07
C SER A 37 32.64 8.35 -10.56
N SER A 38 31.84 9.29 -10.08
CA SER A 38 31.60 9.51 -8.65
C SER A 38 30.38 8.70 -8.22
N SER A 39 30.63 7.54 -7.62
CA SER A 39 29.70 6.93 -6.67
C SER A 39 29.45 7.91 -5.52
N GLY A 40 28.19 8.33 -5.34
CA GLY A 40 27.62 8.89 -4.10
C GLY A 40 28.53 9.74 -3.21
N GLN A 41 29.24 10.73 -3.76
CA GLN A 41 29.99 11.67 -2.94
C GLN A 41 29.01 12.73 -2.43
N ILE A 42 28.59 12.61 -1.17
CA ILE A 42 27.78 13.61 -0.47
C ILE A 42 28.58 14.91 -0.45
N ASN A 43 28.23 15.83 -1.34
CA ASN A 43 28.84 17.15 -1.36
C ASN A 43 28.30 17.92 -0.15
N SER A 44 29.12 18.17 0.87
CA SER A 44 28.74 18.95 2.06
C SER A 44 28.26 20.38 1.72
N ASN A 45 28.54 20.83 0.50
CA ASN A 45 28.06 22.11 -0.03
C ASN A 45 26.72 21.99 -0.78
N SER A 46 26.02 20.86 -0.69
CA SER A 46 24.75 20.68 -1.38
C SER A 46 23.59 21.38 -0.68
N VAL A 47 22.66 21.91 -1.46
CA VAL A 47 21.40 22.50 -1.00
C VAL A 47 20.52 21.47 -0.27
N LEU A 48 20.59 20.19 -0.63
CA LEU A 48 19.81 19.14 0.04
C LEU A 48 20.34 18.83 1.44
N VAL A 49 21.67 18.72 1.58
CA VAL A 49 22.31 18.61 2.89
C VAL A 49 21.96 19.84 3.73
N ALA A 50 22.00 21.03 3.12
CA ALA A 50 21.63 22.26 3.81
C ALA A 50 20.14 22.30 4.20
N LEU A 51 19.23 21.65 3.46
CA LEU A 51 17.83 21.52 3.84
C LEU A 51 17.67 20.61 5.05
N LEU A 52 18.32 19.43 5.05
CA LEU A 52 18.26 18.45 6.14
C LEU A 52 18.84 19.01 7.45
N ASP A 53 19.89 19.84 7.36
CA ASP A 53 20.53 20.47 8.53
C ASP A 53 19.88 21.80 8.96
N SER A 54 18.87 22.28 8.22
CA SER A 54 18.25 23.60 8.47
C SER A 54 17.15 23.59 9.54
N HIS A 55 16.61 24.77 9.85
CA HIS A 55 15.43 24.94 10.69
C HIS A 55 14.11 24.48 10.04
N TYR A 56 14.12 23.94 8.82
CA TYR A 56 12.95 23.38 8.13
C TYR A 56 12.77 21.88 8.42
N THR A 57 12.85 21.51 9.70
CA THR A 57 12.86 20.12 10.17
C THR A 57 11.63 19.33 9.73
N GLU A 58 10.44 19.92 9.79
CA GLU A 58 9.19 19.25 9.38
C GLU A 58 9.19 18.91 7.87
N LEU A 59 9.76 19.78 7.03
CA LEU A 59 9.88 19.50 5.60
C LEU A 59 10.90 18.38 5.36
N ALA A 60 12.04 18.42 6.06
CA ALA A 60 13.07 17.39 5.96
C ALA A 60 12.51 16.00 6.31
N GLU A 61 11.76 15.89 7.40
CA GLU A 61 11.09 14.64 7.78
C GLU A 61 10.11 14.13 6.71
N LEU A 62 9.34 15.02 6.07
CA LEU A 62 8.43 14.63 5.00
C LEU A 62 9.18 14.13 3.77
N VAL A 63 10.33 14.72 3.44
CA VAL A 63 11.18 14.27 2.32
C VAL A 63 11.73 12.87 2.57
N GLU A 64 12.13 12.55 3.80
CA GLU A 64 12.55 11.21 4.20
C GLU A 64 11.39 10.21 4.10
N LYS A 65 10.23 10.54 4.69
CA LYS A 65 9.02 9.69 4.65
C LYS A 65 8.50 9.45 3.23
N ALA A 66 8.71 10.41 2.32
CA ALA A 66 8.30 10.30 0.92
C ALA A 66 9.28 9.51 0.05
N LEU A 67 10.41 9.04 0.61
CA LEU A 67 11.48 8.33 -0.12
C LEU A 67 12.01 9.13 -1.32
N LEU A 68 12.07 10.47 -1.19
CA LEU A 68 12.43 11.36 -2.30
C LEU A 68 13.93 11.69 -2.40
N LEU A 69 14.74 11.32 -1.41
CA LEU A 69 16.15 11.73 -1.34
C LEU A 69 16.91 11.40 -2.63
N GLN A 70 16.81 10.17 -3.12
CA GLN A 70 17.48 9.74 -4.35
C GLN A 70 17.04 10.56 -5.58
N THR A 71 15.73 10.78 -5.73
CA THR A 71 15.16 11.58 -6.83
C THR A 71 15.64 13.03 -6.78
N LEU A 72 15.76 13.61 -5.58
CA LEU A 72 16.25 14.97 -5.42
C LEU A 72 17.75 15.08 -5.68
N GLU A 73 18.55 14.11 -5.24
CA GLU A 73 19.99 14.06 -5.54
C GLU A 73 20.25 14.03 -7.05
N GLU A 74 19.48 13.21 -7.78
CA GLU A 74 19.56 13.19 -9.25
C GLU A 74 19.16 14.52 -9.89
N ALA A 75 18.15 15.21 -9.33
CA ALA A 75 17.71 16.50 -9.83
C ALA A 75 18.79 17.57 -9.63
N VAL A 76 19.43 17.60 -8.46
CA VAL A 76 20.56 18.49 -8.14
C VAL A 76 21.78 18.20 -9.01
N GLY A 77 22.03 16.93 -9.35
CA GLY A 77 23.11 16.56 -10.26
C GLY A 77 22.91 17.05 -11.70
N LYS A 78 21.66 17.28 -12.13
CA LYS A 78 21.31 17.70 -13.50
C LYS A 78 21.10 19.22 -13.62
N HIS A 79 20.52 19.84 -12.59
CA HIS A 79 20.08 21.24 -12.61
C HIS A 79 20.35 21.92 -11.27
N ASN A 80 20.57 23.24 -11.29
CA ASN A 80 20.48 24.02 -10.07
C ASN A 80 19.00 24.16 -9.68
N ILE A 81 18.66 23.90 -8.43
CA ILE A 81 17.26 23.85 -7.99
C ILE A 81 16.87 25.03 -7.08
N THR A 82 15.58 25.32 -7.03
CA THR A 82 14.98 26.24 -6.07
C THR A 82 13.97 25.50 -5.22
N ILE A 83 14.12 25.54 -3.89
CA ILE A 83 13.25 24.87 -2.93
C ILE A 83 12.44 25.92 -2.16
N PHE A 84 11.12 25.75 -2.13
CA PHE A 84 10.23 26.54 -1.29
C PHE A 84 9.95 25.79 0.01
N ALA A 85 10.59 26.22 1.09
CA ALA A 85 10.48 25.55 2.38
C ALA A 85 9.43 26.23 3.28
N PRO A 86 8.30 25.59 3.56
CA PRO A 86 7.31 26.13 4.49
C PRO A 86 7.86 26.15 5.91
N ARG A 87 7.47 27.17 6.69
CA ARG A 87 7.80 27.19 8.13
C ARG A 87 7.18 26.00 8.87
N ASN A 88 7.84 25.49 9.90
CA ASN A 88 7.35 24.36 10.68
C ASN A 88 5.94 24.60 11.24
N GLU A 89 5.63 25.83 11.66
CA GLU A 89 4.29 26.16 12.18
C GLU A 89 3.19 26.00 11.12
N ALA A 90 3.53 26.13 9.84
CA ALA A 90 2.58 25.91 8.75
C ALA A 90 2.18 24.43 8.63
N LEU A 91 3.11 23.51 8.86
CA LEU A 91 2.87 22.05 8.78
C LEU A 91 2.25 21.50 10.06
N GLU A 92 2.55 22.11 11.21
CA GLU A 92 2.04 21.68 12.50
C GLU A 92 0.63 22.22 12.80
N ARG A 93 0.40 23.51 12.55
CA ARG A 93 -0.78 24.22 13.08
C ARG A 93 -1.75 24.73 12.02
N GLN A 94 -1.25 25.03 10.82
CA GLN A 94 -2.08 25.64 9.78
C GLN A 94 -2.67 24.60 8.82
N LEU A 95 -2.10 23.40 8.78
CA LEU A 95 -2.59 22.31 7.96
C LEU A 95 -3.81 21.64 8.60
N ASP A 96 -4.84 21.35 7.81
CA ASP A 96 -5.99 20.58 8.25
C ASP A 96 -5.53 19.22 8.80
N PRO A 97 -5.88 18.84 10.05
CA PRO A 97 -5.50 17.55 10.63
C PRO A 97 -5.93 16.35 9.78
N GLU A 98 -7.08 16.41 9.11
CA GLU A 98 -7.53 15.33 8.23
C GLU A 98 -6.67 15.23 6.97
N PHE A 99 -6.27 16.37 6.41
CA PHE A 99 -5.36 16.44 5.27
C PHE A 99 -3.95 15.96 5.64
N LYS A 100 -3.45 16.34 6.83
CA LYS A 100 -2.17 15.85 7.34
C LYS A 100 -2.18 14.33 7.50
N ARG A 101 -3.23 13.76 8.09
CA ARG A 101 -3.39 12.31 8.20
C ARG A 101 -3.44 11.65 6.83
N PHE A 102 -4.21 12.20 5.89
CA PHE A 102 -4.27 11.71 4.52
C PHE A 102 -2.88 11.68 3.86
N LEU A 103 -2.05 12.71 4.00
CA LEU A 103 -0.71 12.72 3.40
C LEU A 103 0.25 11.69 4.01
N LEU A 104 0.10 11.40 5.30
CA LEU A 104 0.98 10.49 6.04
C LEU A 104 0.54 9.02 5.99
N GLU A 105 -0.66 8.74 5.48
CA GLU A 105 -1.15 7.38 5.24
C GLU A 105 -0.30 6.70 4.13
N PRO A 106 0.25 5.49 4.35
CA PRO A 106 1.13 4.80 3.39
C PRO A 106 0.58 4.72 1.97
N GLY A 107 -0.73 4.48 1.84
CA GLY A 107 -1.44 4.49 0.55
C GLY A 107 -1.51 5.83 -0.19
N ASN A 108 -0.89 6.92 0.32
CA ASN A 108 -0.82 8.22 -0.36
C ASN A 108 0.60 8.72 -0.59
N LEU A 109 1.58 7.82 -0.49
CA LEU A 109 2.97 8.19 -0.68
C LEU A 109 3.18 8.96 -1.99
N LYS A 110 2.46 8.59 -3.06
CA LYS A 110 2.45 9.32 -4.33
C LYS A 110 1.94 10.76 -4.23
N SER A 111 0.83 10.99 -3.52
CA SER A 111 0.29 12.34 -3.30
C SER A 111 1.25 13.19 -2.45
N LEU A 112 1.91 12.58 -1.46
CA LEU A 112 2.98 13.23 -0.69
C LEU A 112 4.18 13.58 -1.57
N GLN A 113 4.63 12.67 -2.42
CA GLN A 113 5.73 12.89 -3.37
C GLN A 113 5.42 14.04 -4.33
N ILE A 114 4.23 14.03 -4.94
CA ILE A 114 3.76 15.10 -5.85
C ILE A 114 3.74 16.45 -5.12
N LEU A 115 3.25 16.47 -3.88
CA LEU A 115 3.21 17.69 -3.06
C LEU A 115 4.61 18.23 -2.78
N LEU A 116 5.56 17.39 -2.38
CA LEU A 116 6.93 17.83 -2.09
C LEU A 116 7.67 18.28 -3.36
N MET A 117 7.51 17.53 -4.46
CA MET A 117 8.07 17.91 -5.76
C MET A 117 7.50 19.21 -6.31
N PHE A 118 6.28 19.60 -5.91
CA PHE A 118 5.68 20.90 -6.28
C PHE A 118 6.36 22.09 -5.59
N HIS A 119 7.05 21.86 -4.47
CA HIS A 119 7.83 22.89 -3.79
C HIS A 119 9.20 23.10 -4.43
N ILE A 120 9.55 22.36 -5.50
CA ILE A 120 10.88 22.35 -6.08
C ILE A 120 10.80 22.70 -7.56
N ILE A 121 11.60 23.68 -7.97
CA ILE A 121 11.76 24.08 -9.36
C ILE A 121 13.14 23.63 -9.86
N PRO A 122 13.24 22.97 -11.03
CA PRO A 122 14.50 22.57 -11.65
C PRO A 122 15.23 23.73 -12.34
N SER A 123 15.26 24.89 -11.69
CA SER A 123 16.02 26.07 -12.09
C SER A 123 16.30 26.94 -10.88
N ARG A 124 17.46 27.58 -10.82
CA ARG A 124 17.79 28.55 -9.78
C ARG A 124 17.10 29.88 -10.04
N VAL A 125 16.22 30.29 -9.14
CA VAL A 125 15.54 31.59 -9.18
C VAL A 125 15.81 32.27 -7.86
N GLY A 126 16.65 33.29 -7.86
CA GLY A 126 16.96 34.05 -6.64
C GLY A 126 15.88 35.09 -6.36
N SER A 127 15.96 35.73 -5.19
CA SER A 127 15.00 36.79 -4.86
C SER A 127 15.07 37.98 -5.84
N GLY A 128 16.22 38.24 -6.48
CA GLY A 128 16.37 39.29 -7.49
C GLY A 128 15.66 39.01 -8.82
N ASP A 129 15.32 37.76 -9.10
CA ASP A 129 14.71 37.32 -10.35
C ASP A 129 13.16 37.37 -10.30
N TRP A 130 12.60 37.94 -9.22
CA TRP A 130 11.16 38.00 -9.00
C TRP A 130 10.48 39.04 -9.90
N PRO A 131 9.27 38.77 -10.42
CA PRO A 131 8.51 39.76 -11.18
C PRO A 131 8.29 41.05 -10.39
N VAL A 132 8.31 42.17 -11.12
CA VAL A 132 8.10 43.53 -10.56
C VAL A 132 6.63 43.69 -10.16
N SER A 133 6.36 44.43 -9.08
CA SER A 133 4.98 44.72 -8.66
C SER A 133 4.15 45.32 -9.79
N GLY A 134 3.00 44.71 -10.07
CA GLY A 134 2.09 45.10 -11.15
C GLY A 134 2.33 44.41 -12.49
N SER A 135 3.33 43.53 -12.62
CA SER A 135 3.46 42.66 -13.80
C SER A 135 2.56 41.42 -13.69
N ASP A 136 2.27 40.81 -14.85
CA ASP A 136 1.55 39.54 -14.89
C ASP A 136 2.32 38.42 -14.14
N PRO A 137 1.62 37.45 -13.52
CA PRO A 137 2.27 36.33 -12.85
C PRO A 137 3.11 35.49 -13.82
N VAL A 138 4.34 35.18 -13.41
CA VAL A 138 5.28 34.37 -14.22
C VAL A 138 5.13 32.90 -13.86
N ARG A 139 4.98 32.05 -14.88
CA ARG A 139 4.82 30.59 -14.70
C ARG A 139 6.17 29.88 -14.65
N HIS A 140 6.37 29.07 -13.62
CA HIS A 140 7.52 28.17 -13.50
C HIS A 140 7.07 26.72 -13.41
N ARG A 141 7.78 25.84 -14.12
CA ARG A 141 7.55 24.39 -14.06
C ARG A 141 8.18 23.82 -12.79
N THR A 142 7.45 23.00 -12.05
CA THR A 142 7.98 22.28 -10.88
C THR A 142 8.43 20.86 -11.24
N LEU A 143 9.02 20.15 -10.29
CA LEU A 143 9.31 18.72 -10.46
C LEU A 143 8.02 17.88 -10.55
N SER A 144 6.90 18.31 -9.96
CA SER A 144 5.64 17.55 -9.93
C SER A 144 4.77 17.70 -11.19
N THR A 145 5.34 18.14 -12.30
CA THR A 145 4.68 18.46 -13.60
C THR A 145 3.73 19.66 -13.59
N GLU A 146 3.14 20.00 -12.43
CA GLU A 146 2.34 21.21 -12.24
C GLU A 146 3.21 22.48 -12.21
N HIS A 147 2.57 23.64 -12.37
CA HIS A 147 3.27 24.94 -12.43
C HIS A 147 2.97 25.79 -11.20
N VAL A 148 3.98 26.53 -10.74
CA VAL A 148 3.84 27.59 -9.74
C VAL A 148 3.89 28.96 -10.42
N HIS A 149 3.19 29.93 -9.86
CA HIS A 149 3.10 31.29 -10.38
C HIS A 149 3.81 32.25 -9.43
N PHE A 150 4.75 33.01 -9.94
CA PHE A 150 5.42 34.04 -9.17
C PHE A 150 4.73 35.37 -9.43
N ALA A 151 4.40 36.08 -8.36
CA ALA A 151 3.85 37.42 -8.45
C ALA A 151 4.43 38.29 -7.32
N SER A 152 4.37 39.60 -7.50
CA SER A 152 4.68 40.56 -6.45
C SER A 152 3.43 41.36 -6.14
N LYS A 153 3.03 41.39 -4.86
CA LYS A 153 1.89 42.17 -4.40
C LYS A 153 2.20 43.68 -4.55
N GLY A 154 1.15 44.50 -4.53
CA GLY A 154 1.29 45.97 -4.56
C GLY A 154 2.09 46.54 -3.39
N SER A 155 2.23 45.80 -2.29
CA SER A 155 3.08 46.14 -1.13
C SER A 155 4.57 45.82 -1.31
N GLY A 156 4.97 45.17 -2.42
CA GLY A 156 6.34 44.71 -2.67
C GLY A 156 6.65 43.31 -2.11
N GLU A 157 5.68 42.67 -1.46
CA GLU A 157 5.78 41.29 -0.97
C GLU A 157 5.78 40.29 -2.13
N LYS A 158 6.74 39.36 -2.12
CA LYS A 158 6.90 38.31 -3.11
C LYS A 158 6.02 37.11 -2.74
N VAL A 159 5.22 36.64 -3.70
CA VAL A 159 4.30 35.51 -3.51
C VAL A 159 4.50 34.43 -4.56
N VAL A 160 4.51 33.17 -4.12
CA VAL A 160 4.49 31.97 -4.95
C VAL A 160 3.11 31.31 -4.84
N ASN A 161 2.36 31.31 -5.94
CA ASN A 161 0.92 31.04 -6.00
C ASN A 161 0.16 31.90 -4.99
N SER A 162 -0.14 31.34 -3.82
CA SER A 162 -0.80 32.03 -2.73
C SER A 162 0.11 32.20 -1.51
N ALA A 163 1.23 31.48 -1.41
CA ALA A 163 2.12 31.57 -0.27
C ALA A 163 3.05 32.77 -0.38
N GLU A 164 3.20 33.53 0.71
CA GLU A 164 4.16 34.62 0.79
C GLU A 164 5.56 34.11 1.11
N ILE A 165 6.58 34.73 0.52
CA ILE A 165 7.98 34.44 0.82
C ILE A 165 8.37 35.26 2.06
N VAL A 166 8.50 34.57 3.19
CA VAL A 166 8.87 35.16 4.48
C VAL A 166 10.39 35.32 4.59
N ARG A 167 11.16 34.35 4.06
CA ARG A 167 12.63 34.37 4.07
C ARG A 167 13.18 34.18 2.65
N PRO A 168 13.38 35.25 1.88
CA PRO A 168 13.98 35.15 0.55
C PRO A 168 15.47 34.80 0.66
N ASP A 169 15.96 33.90 -0.21
CA ASP A 169 17.37 33.47 -0.26
C ASP A 169 17.92 33.01 1.10
N ASP A 170 17.09 32.33 1.91
CA ASP A 170 17.39 31.93 3.28
C ASP A 170 18.62 31.02 3.36
N VAL A 171 18.72 30.08 2.42
CA VAL A 171 19.89 29.21 2.25
C VAL A 171 20.33 29.28 0.80
N VAL A 172 21.58 29.67 0.58
CA VAL A 172 22.19 29.73 -0.75
C VAL A 172 23.35 28.76 -0.82
N ARG A 173 23.34 27.91 -1.84
CA ARG A 173 24.41 26.96 -2.18
C ARG A 173 24.73 27.04 -3.67
N PRO A 174 25.87 26.48 -4.12
CA PRO A 174 26.24 26.50 -5.55
C PRO A 174 25.23 25.77 -6.44
N ASP A 175 24.59 24.75 -5.90
CA ASP A 175 23.66 23.83 -6.56
C ASP A 175 22.18 24.21 -6.35
N GLY A 176 21.88 25.21 -5.52
CA GLY A 176 20.50 25.66 -5.35
C GLY A 176 20.28 26.77 -4.34
N VAL A 177 19.01 27.13 -4.18
CA VAL A 177 18.55 28.15 -3.21
C VAL A 177 17.27 27.70 -2.53
N ILE A 178 17.13 28.04 -1.24
CA ILE A 178 15.94 27.77 -0.43
C ILE A 178 15.28 29.11 -0.07
N HIS A 179 13.98 29.22 -0.34
CA HIS A 179 13.14 30.32 0.11
C HIS A 179 12.18 29.83 1.18
N GLY A 180 12.15 30.51 2.32
CA GLY A 180 11.15 30.26 3.35
C GLY A 180 9.79 30.83 2.95
N ILE A 181 8.75 29.99 2.96
CA ILE A 181 7.37 30.39 2.64
C ILE A 181 6.46 30.33 3.87
N GLU A 182 5.42 31.15 3.86
CA GLU A 182 4.49 31.30 4.98
C GLU A 182 3.66 30.04 5.22
N ARG A 183 3.27 29.35 4.15
CA ARG A 183 2.32 28.22 4.12
C ARG A 183 2.70 27.19 3.07
N LEU A 184 2.22 25.96 3.25
CA LEU A 184 2.41 24.85 2.31
C LEU A 184 1.75 25.13 0.94
N LEU A 185 2.45 24.78 -0.15
CA LEU A 185 1.90 24.80 -1.49
C LEU A 185 1.15 23.49 -1.76
N ILE A 186 -0.14 23.59 -2.07
CA ILE A 186 -0.98 22.41 -2.33
C ILE A 186 -1.26 22.35 -3.85
N PRO A 187 -0.75 21.34 -4.56
CA PRO A 187 -1.09 21.10 -5.97
C PRO A 187 -2.56 20.76 -6.14
N ARG A 188 -3.12 21.01 -7.34
CA ARG A 188 -4.55 20.71 -7.58
C ARG A 188 -4.81 19.20 -7.56
N SER A 189 -3.91 18.41 -8.12
CA SER A 189 -4.00 16.94 -8.13
C SER A 189 -4.13 16.35 -6.72
N VAL A 190 -3.28 16.79 -5.80
CA VAL A 190 -3.28 16.31 -4.40
C VAL A 190 -4.55 16.74 -3.66
N GLN A 191 -5.03 17.95 -3.93
CA GLN A 191 -6.31 18.42 -3.36
C GLN A 191 -7.50 17.59 -3.87
N GLU A 192 -7.50 17.22 -5.15
CA GLU A 192 -8.50 16.34 -5.75
C GLU A 192 -8.44 14.92 -5.17
N ASP A 193 -7.25 14.37 -4.94
CA ASP A 193 -7.05 13.07 -4.29
C ASP A 193 -7.63 13.05 -2.88
N PHE A 194 -7.33 14.08 -2.08
CA PHE A 194 -7.90 14.23 -0.75
C PHE A 194 -9.44 14.29 -0.77
N ASN A 195 -10.01 15.09 -1.67
CA ASN A 195 -11.45 15.24 -1.81
C ASN A 195 -12.12 13.92 -2.22
N ARG A 196 -11.49 13.16 -3.13
CA ARG A 196 -11.94 11.83 -3.55
C ARG A 196 -11.98 10.87 -2.35
N ARG A 197 -10.90 10.78 -1.58
CA ARG A 197 -10.82 9.92 -0.39
C ARG A 197 -11.86 10.26 0.67
N ARG A 198 -12.07 11.55 0.95
CA ARG A 198 -13.09 12.00 1.90
C ARG A 198 -14.49 11.54 1.45
N ASN A 199 -14.79 11.66 0.16
CA ASN A 199 -16.06 11.22 -0.40
C ASN A 199 -16.23 9.69 -0.27
N LEU A 200 -15.20 8.89 -0.54
CA LEU A 200 -15.25 7.43 -0.39
C LEU A 200 -15.53 6.98 1.04
N ARG A 201 -14.88 7.58 2.03
CA ARG A 201 -15.16 7.30 3.44
C ARG A 201 -16.59 7.66 3.84
N SER A 202 -17.17 8.70 3.24
CA SER A 202 -18.57 9.07 3.49
C SER A 202 -19.57 8.11 2.84
N ILE A 203 -19.20 7.47 1.73
CA ILE A 203 -20.03 6.47 1.03
C ILE A 203 -20.00 5.12 1.78
N SER A 204 -18.87 4.73 2.37
CA SER A 204 -18.75 3.46 3.10
C SER A 204 -19.39 3.49 4.49
N ALA A 205 -19.68 4.68 5.04
CA ALA A 205 -20.40 4.85 6.30
C ALA A 205 -21.91 4.60 6.11
N VAL A 206 -22.29 3.34 5.88
CA VAL A 206 -23.70 2.91 5.85
C VAL A 206 -24.23 2.95 7.29
N LEU A 207 -25.24 3.78 7.54
CA LEU A 207 -26.02 3.74 8.78
C LEU A 207 -26.61 2.32 8.94
N PRO A 208 -26.48 1.66 10.11
CA PRO A 208 -27.05 0.33 10.29
C PRO A 208 -28.57 0.40 10.18
N GLU A 209 -29.11 -0.01 9.03
CA GLU A 209 -30.54 -0.20 8.85
C GLU A 209 -30.96 -1.54 9.48
N GLY A 210 -32.12 -1.56 10.12
CA GLY A 210 -32.67 -2.78 10.71
C GLY A 210 -32.89 -3.86 9.64
N ALA A 211 -32.62 -5.12 9.99
CA ALA A 211 -32.78 -6.24 9.08
C ALA A 211 -34.19 -6.25 8.44
N PRO A 212 -34.29 -6.50 7.12
CA PRO A 212 -35.57 -6.46 6.43
C PRO A 212 -36.54 -7.54 6.98
N GLU A 213 -37.74 -7.13 7.38
CA GLU A 213 -38.78 -8.05 7.84
C GLU A 213 -39.37 -8.88 6.69
N VAL A 214 -39.07 -10.18 6.69
CA VAL A 214 -39.65 -11.18 5.78
C VAL A 214 -40.93 -11.73 6.40
N ASP A 215 -42.02 -11.76 5.64
CA ASP A 215 -43.29 -12.36 6.07
C ASP A 215 -43.18 -13.90 6.06
N PRO A 216 -43.32 -14.58 7.22
CA PRO A 216 -43.07 -16.02 7.34
C PRO A 216 -44.06 -16.90 6.55
N ARG A 217 -45.17 -16.35 6.05
CA ARG A 217 -46.15 -17.10 5.23
C ARG A 217 -45.88 -17.03 3.73
N THR A 218 -45.22 -15.98 3.26
CA THR A 218 -45.08 -15.70 1.82
C THR A 218 -43.63 -15.65 1.36
N HIS A 219 -42.66 -15.72 2.30
CA HIS A 219 -41.23 -15.54 2.04
C HIS A 219 -40.93 -14.26 1.22
N ARG A 220 -41.81 -13.25 1.35
CA ARG A 220 -41.69 -11.96 0.68
C ARG A 220 -41.47 -10.86 1.71
N LEU A 221 -40.72 -9.84 1.32
CA LEU A 221 -40.51 -8.64 2.12
C LEU A 221 -41.85 -7.95 2.38
N LYS A 222 -42.16 -7.62 3.65
CA LYS A 222 -43.44 -6.95 4.01
C LYS A 222 -43.62 -5.58 3.37
N LYS A 223 -42.53 -4.95 2.91
CA LYS A 223 -42.53 -3.67 2.21
C LYS A 223 -41.73 -3.85 0.91
N PRO A 224 -42.18 -3.34 -0.25
CA PRO A 224 -41.33 -3.26 -1.44
C PRO A 224 -40.02 -2.59 -1.05
N ALA A 225 -38.88 -3.15 -1.47
CA ALA A 225 -37.60 -2.52 -1.24
C ALA A 225 -37.67 -1.09 -1.77
N ALA A 226 -37.37 -0.11 -0.91
CA ALA A 226 -37.26 1.26 -1.37
C ALA A 226 -36.24 1.32 -2.50
N PRO A 227 -36.40 2.20 -3.51
CA PRO A 227 -35.37 2.41 -4.50
C PRO A 227 -34.05 2.67 -3.78
N VAL A 228 -33.08 1.81 -4.04
CA VAL A 228 -31.79 1.80 -3.34
C VAL A 228 -31.11 3.15 -3.58
N PRO A 229 -30.71 3.89 -2.53
CA PRO A 229 -29.99 5.14 -2.68
C PRO A 229 -28.72 4.94 -3.53
N ALA A 230 -28.34 5.96 -4.31
CA ALA A 230 -27.08 5.97 -5.04
C ALA A 230 -25.90 5.68 -4.09
N GLY A 231 -25.15 4.60 -4.32
CA GLY A 231 -24.03 4.19 -3.49
C GLY A 231 -24.34 3.23 -2.32
N ALA A 232 -25.57 2.70 -2.20
CA ALA A 232 -25.84 1.68 -1.18
C ALA A 232 -25.10 0.35 -1.47
N PRO A 233 -24.83 -0.47 -0.44
CA PRO A 233 -24.11 -1.74 -0.61
C PRO A 233 -24.90 -2.70 -1.52
N PRO A 234 -24.20 -3.59 -2.25
CA PRO A 234 -24.84 -4.58 -3.09
C PRO A 234 -25.77 -5.48 -2.28
N VAL A 235 -26.92 -5.82 -2.87
CA VAL A 235 -27.99 -6.60 -2.22
C VAL A 235 -27.63 -8.09 -2.10
N LEU A 236 -26.75 -8.59 -2.97
CA LEU A 236 -26.30 -9.97 -3.00
C LEU A 236 -24.88 -10.09 -2.45
N PRO A 237 -24.51 -11.25 -1.87
CA PRO A 237 -23.13 -11.52 -1.49
C PRO A 237 -22.22 -11.59 -2.72
N ILE A 238 -20.93 -11.27 -2.52
CA ILE A 238 -19.92 -11.21 -3.59
C ILE A 238 -19.83 -12.50 -4.43
N TYR A 239 -20.16 -13.64 -3.83
CA TYR A 239 -20.12 -14.96 -4.45
C TYR A 239 -21.11 -15.08 -5.62
N ASP A 240 -22.30 -14.49 -5.48
CA ASP A 240 -23.32 -14.50 -6.53
C ASP A 240 -22.94 -13.57 -7.69
N ALA A 241 -22.09 -12.57 -7.45
CA ALA A 241 -21.54 -11.69 -8.48
C ALA A 241 -20.38 -12.32 -9.27
N LEU A 242 -19.62 -13.21 -8.63
CA LEU A 242 -18.54 -13.99 -9.26
C LEU A 242 -19.06 -15.20 -10.05
N ALA A 243 -20.28 -15.68 -9.79
CA ALA A 243 -20.83 -16.83 -10.48
C ALA A 243 -21.01 -16.55 -11.99
N PRO A 244 -20.60 -17.46 -12.89
CA PRO A 244 -20.85 -17.35 -14.33
C PRO A 244 -22.36 -17.56 -14.60
N GLY A 245 -23.15 -16.51 -14.42
CA GLY A 245 -24.58 -16.47 -14.68
C GLY A 245 -25.01 -15.10 -15.20
N PRO A 246 -26.19 -14.98 -15.83
CA PRO A 246 -26.72 -13.67 -16.20
C PRO A 246 -26.84 -12.85 -14.92
N SER A 247 -26.27 -11.64 -14.89
CA SER A 247 -26.29 -10.74 -13.74
C SER A 247 -27.74 -10.53 -13.27
N LEU A 248 -28.18 -11.35 -12.32
CA LEU A 248 -29.56 -11.37 -11.83
C LEU A 248 -29.86 -10.16 -10.93
N ALA A 249 -28.82 -9.45 -10.49
CA ALA A 249 -28.96 -8.19 -9.78
C ALA A 249 -29.03 -7.01 -10.76
N PRO A 250 -29.96 -6.07 -10.56
CA PRO A 250 -29.79 -4.71 -11.07
C PRO A 250 -28.46 -4.18 -10.54
N ALA A 251 -27.58 -3.71 -11.44
CA ALA A 251 -26.32 -3.09 -11.04
C ALA A 251 -26.60 -2.01 -9.97
N PRO A 252 -25.84 -1.96 -8.86
CA PRO A 252 -26.04 -0.95 -7.82
C PRO A 252 -26.03 0.46 -8.42
N ALA A 253 -26.94 1.31 -7.94
CA ALA A 253 -27.15 2.63 -8.50
C ALA A 253 -25.83 3.43 -8.49
N PRO A 254 -25.49 4.12 -9.60
CA PRO A 254 -24.23 4.83 -9.76
C PRO A 254 -23.86 5.64 -8.52
N GLY A 255 -22.63 5.46 -8.01
CA GLY A 255 -22.14 6.16 -6.82
C GLY A 255 -22.13 7.69 -7.01
N PRO A 256 -22.07 8.48 -5.92
CA PRO A 256 -22.18 9.92 -5.98
C PRO A 256 -20.87 10.54 -6.52
N GLY A 257 -20.83 10.66 -7.84
CA GLY A 257 -19.72 11.22 -8.62
C GLY A 257 -20.20 12.08 -9.78
N GLY A 258 -21.07 13.06 -9.52
CA GLY A 258 -21.44 14.08 -10.51
C GLY A 258 -22.10 13.55 -11.79
N PRO A 259 -22.35 14.42 -12.78
CA PRO A 259 -23.42 14.22 -13.79
C PRO A 259 -23.33 12.94 -14.65
N HIS A 260 -22.17 12.28 -14.76
CA HIS A 260 -22.01 10.96 -15.42
C HIS A 260 -20.84 10.10 -14.85
N GLY A 261 -20.39 10.29 -13.61
CA GLY A 261 -19.19 9.60 -13.09
C GLY A 261 -19.46 8.23 -12.47
N HIS A 262 -19.17 7.15 -13.20
CA HIS A 262 -19.08 5.82 -12.58
C HIS A 262 -17.86 5.77 -11.65
N PHE A 263 -17.99 5.07 -10.52
CA PHE A 263 -16.82 4.76 -9.69
C PHE A 263 -15.95 3.75 -10.45
N ASP A 264 -14.72 4.13 -10.76
CA ASP A 264 -13.78 3.29 -11.49
C ASP A 264 -13.00 2.41 -10.52
N GLY A 265 -13.50 1.19 -10.28
CA GLY A 265 -12.80 0.21 -9.46
C GLY A 265 -11.52 -0.30 -10.09
N MET A 266 -11.37 -0.26 -11.42
CA MET A 266 -10.11 -0.68 -12.08
C MET A 266 -8.99 0.31 -11.79
N ALA A 267 -9.28 1.60 -11.78
CA ALA A 267 -8.33 2.62 -11.36
C ALA A 267 -7.85 2.40 -9.92
N GLN A 268 -8.75 2.01 -9.01
CA GLN A 268 -8.39 1.73 -7.61
C GLN A 268 -7.53 0.48 -7.47
N VAL A 269 -7.88 -0.61 -8.17
CA VAL A 269 -7.05 -1.83 -8.16
C VAL A 269 -5.65 -1.52 -8.71
N LYS A 270 -5.54 -0.67 -9.74
CA LYS A 270 -4.24 -0.23 -10.25
C LYS A 270 -3.45 0.60 -9.23
N ASP A 271 -4.10 1.50 -8.50
CA ASP A 271 -3.45 2.33 -7.47
C ASP A 271 -3.00 1.49 -6.28
N PHE A 272 -3.81 0.50 -5.89
CA PHE A 272 -3.46 -0.54 -4.92
C PHE A 272 -2.20 -1.31 -5.33
N ILE A 273 -2.16 -1.85 -6.56
CA ILE A 273 -0.99 -2.60 -7.06
C ILE A 273 0.25 -1.70 -7.09
N GLN A 274 0.09 -0.44 -7.52
CA GLN A 274 1.19 0.52 -7.47
C GLN A 274 1.65 0.77 -6.04
N THR A 275 0.74 0.88 -5.07
CA THR A 275 1.08 1.09 -3.67
C THR A 275 1.92 -0.07 -3.12
N LEU A 276 1.57 -1.32 -3.43
CA LEU A 276 2.38 -2.49 -3.05
C LEU A 276 3.82 -2.41 -3.57
N LEU A 277 3.99 -2.05 -4.84
CA LEU A 277 5.32 -1.89 -5.45
C LEU A 277 6.15 -0.77 -4.83
N HIS A 278 5.50 0.32 -4.37
CA HIS A 278 6.20 1.45 -3.74
C HIS A 278 6.50 1.20 -2.25
N TYR A 279 5.62 0.47 -1.54
CA TYR A 279 5.85 0.09 -0.16
C TYR A 279 7.10 -0.80 -0.05
N GLY A 280 7.27 -1.71 -1.01
CA GLY A 280 8.39 -2.66 -1.05
C GLY A 280 8.13 -3.89 -0.17
N GLY A 281 8.71 -5.04 -0.55
CA GLY A 281 8.51 -6.30 0.18
C GLY A 281 7.21 -7.05 -0.15
N TYR A 282 6.44 -6.59 -1.14
CA TYR A 282 5.22 -7.23 -1.67
C TYR A 282 5.21 -7.27 -3.21
N ASN A 283 6.38 -7.27 -3.83
CA ASN A 283 6.53 -7.25 -5.28
C ASN A 283 5.99 -8.53 -5.92
N GLU A 284 6.20 -9.69 -5.31
CA GLU A 284 5.74 -10.97 -5.83
C GLU A 284 4.20 -11.00 -5.90
N MET A 285 3.53 -10.49 -4.85
CA MET A 285 2.07 -10.37 -4.83
C MET A 285 1.57 -9.38 -5.89
N ALA A 286 2.23 -8.22 -6.02
CA ALA A 286 1.89 -7.24 -7.05
C ALA A 286 2.05 -7.83 -8.47
N ASP A 287 3.13 -8.57 -8.71
CA ASP A 287 3.41 -9.21 -10.00
C ASP A 287 2.38 -10.30 -10.33
N ILE A 288 1.99 -11.12 -9.35
CA ILE A 288 0.91 -12.09 -9.51
C ILE A 288 -0.40 -11.39 -9.90
N LEU A 289 -0.77 -10.31 -9.22
CA LEU A 289 -1.99 -9.56 -9.54
C LEU A 289 -1.96 -8.93 -10.94
N VAL A 290 -0.79 -8.47 -11.40
CA VAL A 290 -0.61 -7.92 -12.74
C VAL A 290 -0.67 -9.02 -13.81
N ASN A 291 -0.05 -10.18 -13.56
CA ASN A 291 -0.04 -11.30 -14.48
C ASN A 291 -1.43 -11.95 -14.61
N LEU A 292 -2.14 -12.09 -13.49
CA LEU A 292 -3.52 -12.57 -13.41
C LEU A 292 -4.52 -11.46 -13.80
N THR A 293 -4.43 -11.01 -15.06
CA THR A 293 -5.27 -9.93 -15.58
C THR A 293 -6.78 -10.19 -15.41
N SER A 294 -7.22 -11.45 -15.41
CA SER A 294 -8.60 -11.84 -15.11
C SER A 294 -8.99 -11.46 -13.68
N LEU A 295 -8.16 -11.78 -12.70
CA LEU A 295 -8.41 -11.51 -11.29
C LEU A 295 -8.45 -10.01 -11.00
N ALA A 296 -7.47 -9.25 -11.49
CA ALA A 296 -7.47 -7.79 -11.33
C ALA A 296 -8.71 -7.16 -11.98
N THR A 297 -9.16 -7.69 -13.12
CA THR A 297 -10.38 -7.25 -13.80
C THR A 297 -11.64 -7.58 -13.00
N GLU A 298 -11.71 -8.78 -12.42
CA GLU A 298 -12.82 -9.20 -11.56
C GLU A 298 -12.89 -8.36 -10.28
N MET A 299 -11.76 -8.13 -9.61
CA MET A 299 -11.68 -7.24 -8.45
C MET A 299 -12.16 -5.83 -8.81
N GLY A 300 -11.66 -5.25 -9.91
CA GLY A 300 -12.06 -3.92 -10.32
C GLY A 300 -13.55 -3.83 -10.69
N ARG A 301 -14.12 -4.89 -11.28
CA ARG A 301 -15.57 -4.99 -11.51
C ARG A 301 -16.35 -5.03 -10.20
N LEU A 302 -15.96 -5.88 -9.24
CA LEU A 302 -16.62 -5.98 -7.93
C LEU A 302 -16.58 -4.64 -7.18
N VAL A 303 -15.43 -4.00 -7.14
CA VAL A 303 -15.26 -2.70 -6.47
C VAL A 303 -16.05 -1.60 -7.22
N SER A 304 -16.17 -1.69 -8.54
CA SER A 304 -17.06 -0.81 -9.33
C SER A 304 -18.54 -0.99 -9.00
N GLU A 305 -18.96 -2.25 -8.80
CA GLU A 305 -20.33 -2.61 -8.42
C GLU A 305 -20.66 -2.21 -6.97
N GLY A 306 -19.67 -1.86 -6.13
CA GLY A 306 -19.93 -1.46 -4.74
C GLY A 306 -19.53 -2.47 -3.68
N TYR A 307 -18.93 -3.59 -4.08
CA TYR A 307 -18.38 -4.54 -3.13
C TYR A 307 -17.16 -3.97 -2.43
N VAL A 308 -16.98 -4.41 -1.18
CA VAL A 308 -15.81 -4.11 -0.37
C VAL A 308 -15.02 -5.39 -0.13
N ILE A 309 -13.70 -5.28 -0.14
CA ILE A 309 -12.78 -6.41 0.00
C ILE A 309 -11.59 -6.04 0.88
N THR A 310 -11.03 -7.03 1.54
CA THR A 310 -9.74 -6.94 2.24
C THR A 310 -8.79 -7.98 1.64
N VAL A 311 -7.61 -7.55 1.24
CA VAL A 311 -6.55 -8.41 0.69
C VAL A 311 -5.50 -8.62 1.77
N LEU A 312 -5.29 -9.87 2.16
CA LEU A 312 -4.17 -10.29 3.01
C LEU A 312 -2.95 -10.51 2.10
N ALA A 313 -2.06 -9.54 2.01
CA ALA A 313 -0.90 -9.59 1.13
C ALA A 313 0.26 -10.33 1.83
N PRO A 314 0.69 -11.51 1.35
CA PRO A 314 1.89 -12.17 1.87
C PRO A 314 3.15 -11.42 1.43
N ASN A 315 4.11 -11.30 2.34
CA ASN A 315 5.41 -10.68 2.04
C ASN A 315 6.24 -11.51 1.05
N ASP A 316 7.19 -10.85 0.39
CA ASP A 316 8.08 -11.47 -0.60
C ASP A 316 8.89 -12.62 0.02
N GLU A 317 9.25 -12.51 1.30
CA GLU A 317 9.96 -13.58 2.01
C GLU A 317 9.11 -14.85 2.19
N ALA A 318 7.80 -14.72 2.43
CA ALA A 318 6.88 -15.84 2.52
C ALA A 318 6.60 -16.43 1.15
N MET A 319 6.41 -15.58 0.14
CA MET A 319 6.21 -16.01 -1.23
C MET A 319 7.42 -16.77 -1.77
N ALA A 320 8.64 -16.36 -1.42
CA ALA A 320 9.87 -17.06 -1.79
C ALA A 320 10.03 -18.44 -1.12
N LYS A 321 9.35 -18.70 0.01
CA LYS A 321 9.36 -20.01 0.68
C LYS A 321 8.43 -21.02 0.01
N LEU A 322 7.56 -20.58 -0.91
CA LEU A 322 6.71 -21.48 -1.67
C LEU A 322 7.57 -22.36 -2.58
N THR A 323 7.34 -23.67 -2.50
CA THR A 323 8.03 -24.59 -3.41
C THR A 323 7.55 -24.35 -4.83
N THR A 324 8.46 -24.48 -5.81
CA THR A 324 8.12 -24.35 -7.23
C THR A 324 6.96 -25.26 -7.62
N ASP A 325 6.86 -26.42 -6.98
CA ASP A 325 5.82 -27.43 -7.24
C ASP A 325 4.42 -26.91 -6.86
N GLN A 326 4.27 -26.12 -5.79
CA GLN A 326 3.00 -25.53 -5.36
C GLN A 326 2.51 -24.40 -6.27
N LEU A 327 3.42 -23.74 -6.99
CA LEU A 327 3.11 -22.69 -7.97
C LEU A 327 3.01 -23.22 -9.41
N SER A 328 3.46 -24.45 -9.65
CA SER A 328 3.50 -25.05 -10.99
C SER A 328 2.15 -25.59 -11.46
N GLU A 329 1.22 -25.83 -10.54
CA GLU A 329 -0.11 -26.29 -10.90
C GLU A 329 -0.89 -25.17 -11.63
N PRO A 330 -1.50 -25.47 -12.79
CA PRO A 330 -2.27 -24.47 -13.53
C PRO A 330 -3.48 -24.03 -12.70
N GLY A 331 -3.57 -22.74 -12.36
CA GLY A 331 -4.63 -22.21 -11.51
C GLY A 331 -4.29 -22.12 -10.02
N ALA A 332 -3.14 -22.62 -9.58
CA ALA A 332 -2.71 -22.53 -8.18
C ALA A 332 -2.48 -21.09 -7.69
N PRO A 333 -1.77 -20.19 -8.42
CA PRO A 333 -1.56 -18.83 -7.92
C PRO A 333 -2.89 -18.08 -7.78
N GLU A 334 -3.86 -18.30 -8.68
CA GLU A 334 -5.21 -17.75 -8.58
C GLU A 334 -5.91 -18.25 -7.30
N GLN A 335 -5.88 -19.56 -7.05
CA GLN A 335 -6.53 -20.16 -5.87
C GLN A 335 -5.90 -19.72 -4.55
N ILE A 336 -4.58 -19.52 -4.53
CA ILE A 336 -3.86 -18.96 -3.38
C ILE A 336 -4.39 -17.54 -3.14
N VAL A 337 -4.40 -16.68 -4.15
CA VAL A 337 -4.86 -15.29 -3.99
C VAL A 337 -6.33 -15.23 -3.56
N TYR A 338 -7.22 -16.05 -4.11
CA TYR A 338 -8.63 -16.10 -3.67
C TYR A 338 -8.80 -16.44 -2.18
N TYR A 339 -7.90 -17.24 -1.60
CA TYR A 339 -7.94 -17.55 -0.17
C TYR A 339 -7.45 -16.38 0.69
N HIS A 340 -6.68 -15.46 0.11
CA HIS A 340 -6.18 -14.27 0.78
C HIS A 340 -7.13 -13.07 0.67
N ILE A 341 -8.24 -13.19 -0.07
CA ILE A 341 -9.23 -12.11 -0.19
C ILE A 341 -10.44 -12.41 0.69
N ILE A 342 -10.70 -11.49 1.63
CA ILE A 342 -11.87 -11.48 2.50
C ILE A 342 -12.91 -10.51 1.88
N PRO A 343 -14.17 -10.92 1.69
CA PRO A 343 -15.19 -10.09 1.06
C PRO A 343 -15.88 -9.14 2.05
N GLU A 344 -15.09 -8.54 2.93
CA GLU A 344 -15.50 -7.58 3.93
C GLU A 344 -14.43 -6.50 4.04
N TYR A 345 -14.81 -5.29 4.44
CA TYR A 345 -13.84 -4.23 4.72
C TYR A 345 -13.33 -4.34 6.16
N GLN A 346 -12.07 -4.73 6.31
CA GLN A 346 -11.42 -4.94 7.60
C GLN A 346 -10.14 -4.11 7.67
N THR A 347 -10.07 -3.17 8.61
CA THR A 347 -8.85 -2.45 8.98
C THR A 347 -8.13 -3.18 10.11
N GLU A 348 -6.87 -2.82 10.37
CA GLU A 348 -6.13 -3.32 11.54
C GLU A 348 -6.95 -3.17 12.83
N GLU A 349 -7.46 -1.96 13.09
CA GLU A 349 -8.24 -1.65 14.28
C GLU A 349 -9.48 -2.56 14.40
N SER A 350 -10.17 -2.80 13.28
CA SER A 350 -11.35 -3.67 13.24
C SER A 350 -10.98 -5.12 13.59
N MET A 351 -9.93 -5.65 12.97
CA MET A 351 -9.47 -7.02 13.19
C MET A 351 -8.99 -7.23 14.62
N TYR A 352 -8.14 -6.32 15.11
CA TYR A 352 -7.63 -6.38 16.47
C TYR A 352 -8.76 -6.32 17.51
N ASN A 353 -9.69 -5.37 17.35
CA ASN A 353 -10.85 -5.25 18.24
C ASN A 353 -11.76 -6.48 18.22
N ALA A 354 -12.02 -7.04 17.05
CA ALA A 354 -12.85 -8.23 16.90
C ALA A 354 -12.22 -9.42 17.62
N VAL A 355 -10.94 -9.66 17.34
CA VAL A 355 -10.22 -10.78 17.90
C VAL A 355 -10.05 -10.66 19.41
N ARG A 356 -9.80 -9.46 19.94
CA ARG A 356 -9.71 -9.25 21.39
C ARG A 356 -11.04 -9.47 22.13
N ARG A 357 -12.15 -9.15 21.48
CA ARG A 357 -13.51 -9.30 22.05
C ARG A 357 -14.01 -10.74 21.99
N PHE A 358 -13.76 -11.41 20.88
CA PHE A 358 -14.33 -12.73 20.59
C PHE A 358 -13.32 -13.87 20.72
N GLY A 359 -12.04 -13.57 20.93
CA GLY A 359 -10.91 -14.49 21.03
C GLY A 359 -10.51 -15.10 19.67
N LYS A 360 -11.47 -15.73 18.98
CA LYS A 360 -11.27 -16.39 17.70
C LYS A 360 -12.37 -15.97 16.72
N VAL A 361 -11.99 -15.30 15.64
CA VAL A 361 -12.89 -14.81 14.59
C VAL A 361 -12.68 -15.64 13.32
N ARG A 362 -13.73 -15.83 12.52
CA ARG A 362 -13.66 -16.56 11.26
C ARG A 362 -14.14 -15.65 10.15
N TYR A 363 -13.25 -15.32 9.23
CA TYR A 363 -13.54 -14.53 8.04
C TYR A 363 -13.85 -15.45 6.87
N ASP A 364 -14.89 -15.10 6.12
CA ASP A 364 -15.16 -15.73 4.83
C ASP A 364 -14.08 -15.32 3.82
N THR A 365 -13.73 -16.22 2.89
CA THR A 365 -12.77 -15.90 1.80
C THR A 365 -13.45 -16.05 0.46
N LEU A 366 -12.87 -15.47 -0.60
CA LEU A 366 -13.39 -15.68 -1.96
C LEU A 366 -13.25 -17.14 -2.43
N ARG A 367 -12.34 -17.91 -1.83
CA ARG A 367 -12.23 -19.34 -2.05
C ARG A 367 -13.22 -20.13 -1.20
N LEU A 368 -14.46 -20.26 -1.69
CA LEU A 368 -15.47 -21.13 -1.05
C LEU A 368 -15.03 -22.60 -1.02
N PRO A 369 -15.39 -23.37 0.03
CA PRO A 369 -16.09 -22.98 1.27
C PRO A 369 -15.14 -22.60 2.42
N HIS A 370 -13.88 -22.26 2.13
CA HIS A 370 -12.85 -22.11 3.14
C HIS A 370 -12.95 -20.74 3.83
N LYS A 371 -12.77 -20.78 5.16
CA LYS A 371 -12.71 -19.59 6.02
C LYS A 371 -11.30 -19.42 6.56
N VAL A 372 -10.85 -18.17 6.69
CA VAL A 372 -9.61 -17.83 7.39
C VAL A 372 -9.96 -17.54 8.84
N VAL A 373 -9.24 -18.18 9.75
CA VAL A 373 -9.38 -17.96 11.18
C VAL A 373 -8.42 -16.87 11.62
N ALA A 374 -8.87 -15.94 12.45
CA ALA A 374 -8.03 -14.93 13.08
C ALA A 374 -8.06 -15.07 14.62
N GLN A 375 -6.91 -14.97 15.27
CA GLN A 375 -6.75 -15.10 16.72
C GLN A 375 -5.67 -14.14 17.25
N GLU A 376 -5.79 -13.69 18.49
CA GLU A 376 -4.80 -12.82 19.14
C GLU A 376 -3.59 -13.68 19.52
N ALA A 377 -2.42 -13.32 19.01
CA ALA A 377 -1.17 -13.97 19.35
C ALA A 377 -0.06 -12.92 19.40
N ASP A 378 0.73 -12.95 20.47
CA ASP A 378 1.94 -12.14 20.63
C ASP A 378 1.72 -10.61 20.47
N GLY A 379 0.51 -10.14 20.79
CA GLY A 379 0.13 -8.72 20.67
C GLY A 379 -0.26 -8.28 19.25
N SER A 380 -0.33 -9.21 18.29
CA SER A 380 -0.81 -9.00 16.92
C SER A 380 -1.97 -9.96 16.59
N VAL A 381 -2.53 -9.80 15.38
CA VAL A 381 -3.54 -10.70 14.82
C VAL A 381 -2.83 -11.80 14.03
N LYS A 382 -3.11 -13.06 14.38
CA LYS A 382 -2.61 -14.25 13.70
C LYS A 382 -3.72 -14.89 12.89
N PHE A 383 -3.48 -15.05 11.60
CA PHE A 383 -4.35 -15.70 10.63
C PHE A 383 -3.97 -17.16 10.42
N GLY A 384 -4.95 -18.02 10.14
CA GLY A 384 -4.76 -19.44 9.83
C GLY A 384 -4.62 -20.34 11.07
N ASN A 385 -4.25 -21.59 10.82
CA ASN A 385 -4.07 -22.62 11.85
C ASN A 385 -2.83 -23.46 11.56
N GLY A 386 -2.13 -23.92 12.60
CA GLY A 386 -0.97 -24.81 12.47
C GLY A 386 0.25 -24.12 11.84
N ASP A 387 0.99 -24.86 11.02
CA ASP A 387 2.24 -24.44 10.41
C ASP A 387 2.05 -23.44 9.24
N GLY A 388 0.83 -23.34 8.71
CA GLY A 388 0.45 -22.37 7.66
C GLY A 388 -0.19 -21.08 8.21
N SER A 389 0.12 -20.73 9.47
CA SER A 389 -0.38 -19.49 10.08
C SER A 389 0.52 -18.30 9.76
N ALA A 390 -0.07 -17.12 9.60
CA ALA A 390 0.65 -15.87 9.34
C ALA A 390 0.23 -14.78 10.34
N TYR A 391 1.18 -13.96 10.78
CA TYR A 391 0.94 -12.78 11.60
C TYR A 391 0.68 -11.56 10.72
N LEU A 392 -0.20 -10.68 11.20
CA LEU A 392 -0.30 -9.32 10.69
C LEU A 392 1.00 -8.59 11.00
N PHE A 393 1.72 -8.21 9.94
CA PHE A 393 3.05 -7.61 10.02
C PHE A 393 3.01 -6.13 9.64
N ASP A 394 2.52 -5.82 8.44
CA ASP A 394 2.34 -4.44 7.97
C ASP A 394 0.84 -4.10 7.91
N PRO A 395 0.29 -3.43 8.93
CA PRO A 395 -1.12 -3.07 8.93
C PRO A 395 -1.43 -1.94 7.94
N ASP A 396 -2.65 -1.98 7.37
CA ASP A 396 -3.25 -0.88 6.60
C ASP A 396 -2.36 -0.31 5.47
N ILE A 397 -1.60 -1.17 4.75
CA ILE A 397 -0.73 -0.79 3.61
C ILE A 397 -1.48 0.08 2.60
N TYR A 398 -2.71 -0.30 2.29
CA TYR A 398 -3.60 0.46 1.43
C TYR A 398 -5.03 0.43 1.99
N THR A 399 -5.64 1.61 2.11
CA THR A 399 -7.03 1.75 2.54
C THR A 399 -7.71 2.86 1.72
N ASP A 400 -8.82 2.56 1.05
CA ASP A 400 -9.58 3.55 0.27
C ASP A 400 -11.08 3.61 0.60
N GLY A 401 -11.53 2.79 1.56
CA GLY A 401 -12.92 2.65 1.97
C GLY A 401 -13.70 1.55 1.23
N ARG A 402 -13.14 0.96 0.17
CA ARG A 402 -13.68 -0.24 -0.51
C ARG A 402 -12.69 -1.40 -0.51
N ILE A 403 -11.41 -1.11 -0.69
CA ILE A 403 -10.30 -2.05 -0.63
C ILE A 403 -9.48 -1.71 0.62
N SER A 404 -9.17 -2.74 1.39
CA SER A 404 -8.21 -2.73 2.47
C SER A 404 -7.11 -3.74 2.16
N VAL A 405 -5.85 -3.43 2.47
CA VAL A 405 -4.72 -4.32 2.24
C VAL A 405 -3.91 -4.43 3.51
N GLN A 406 -3.66 -5.66 3.92
CA GLN A 406 -3.04 -6.03 5.19
C GLN A 406 -1.86 -6.94 4.89
N GLY A 407 -0.65 -6.52 5.25
CA GLY A 407 0.57 -7.30 5.05
C GLY A 407 0.71 -8.40 6.08
N ILE A 408 0.95 -9.62 5.63
CA ILE A 408 1.15 -10.80 6.47
C ILE A 408 2.50 -11.46 6.18
N ASP A 409 3.09 -12.09 7.20
CA ASP A 409 4.44 -12.69 7.13
C ASP A 409 4.49 -14.14 6.61
N GLY A 410 3.37 -14.66 6.12
CA GLY A 410 3.19 -16.05 5.72
C GLY A 410 2.11 -16.22 4.65
N VAL A 411 2.23 -17.27 3.84
CA VAL A 411 1.21 -17.62 2.85
C VAL A 411 0.17 -18.52 3.48
N LEU A 412 -1.09 -18.12 3.41
CA LEU A 412 -2.21 -18.86 3.95
C LEU A 412 -2.65 -19.95 2.97
N PHE A 413 -2.88 -21.16 3.50
CA PHE A 413 -3.46 -22.27 2.76
C PHE A 413 -4.78 -22.69 3.37
N PRO A 414 -5.77 -23.08 2.54
CA PRO A 414 -6.98 -23.69 3.08
C PRO A 414 -6.60 -24.94 3.87
N PRO A 415 -7.28 -25.23 4.99
CA PRO A 415 -7.08 -26.49 5.67
C PRO A 415 -7.40 -27.62 4.69
N GLU A 416 -6.44 -28.52 4.48
CA GLU A 416 -6.69 -29.76 3.75
C GLU A 416 -7.87 -30.45 4.43
N GLU A 417 -8.88 -30.83 3.65
CA GLU A 417 -9.90 -31.74 4.16
C GLU A 417 -9.17 -33.00 4.57
N GLU A 418 -8.93 -33.18 5.87
CA GLU A 418 -8.69 -34.50 6.43
C GLU A 418 -9.91 -35.31 6.02
N THR A 419 -9.80 -36.02 4.89
CA THR A 419 -10.67 -37.16 4.61
C THR A 419 -10.67 -37.95 5.89
N ALA A 420 -11.84 -38.08 6.51
CA ALA A 420 -12.01 -38.79 7.75
C ALA A 420 -11.55 -40.23 7.52
N SER A 421 -10.26 -40.47 7.73
CA SER A 421 -9.70 -41.80 7.74
C SER A 421 -10.40 -42.49 8.88
N GLU A 422 -11.11 -43.56 8.51
CA GLU A 422 -11.83 -44.41 9.43
C GLU A 422 -10.95 -44.65 10.66
N LYS A 423 -11.35 -44.12 11.83
CA LYS A 423 -10.98 -44.74 13.10
C LYS A 423 -11.64 -46.13 13.12
N LYS A 424 -11.02 -47.08 12.41
CA LYS A 424 -11.21 -48.50 12.64
C LYS A 424 -10.76 -48.75 14.06
N THR A 425 -11.73 -48.76 14.96
CA THR A 425 -11.62 -49.39 16.26
C THR A 425 -11.23 -50.85 16.02
N SER A 426 -9.96 -51.15 16.24
CA SER A 426 -9.45 -52.51 16.26
C SER A 426 -10.02 -53.23 17.48
N SER A 427 -11.19 -53.84 17.33
CA SER A 427 -11.66 -54.86 18.27
C SER A 427 -10.75 -56.09 18.15
N PRO A 428 -10.16 -56.62 19.25
CA PRO A 428 -9.43 -57.87 19.18
C PRO A 428 -10.43 -59.03 19.10
N VAL A 429 -10.37 -59.77 17.99
CA VAL A 429 -11.06 -61.04 17.79
C VAL A 429 -10.54 -62.06 18.81
N LYS A 430 -11.40 -62.53 19.72
CA LYS A 430 -11.21 -63.81 20.43
C LYS A 430 -12.15 -64.85 19.84
N VAL A 431 -11.55 -65.81 19.14
CA VAL A 431 -12.18 -67.05 18.68
C VAL A 431 -12.37 -67.97 19.89
N ALA A 432 -13.60 -68.43 20.14
CA ALA A 432 -13.84 -69.59 20.98
C ALA A 432 -15.10 -70.34 20.51
N THR A 433 -14.87 -71.59 20.12
CA THR A 433 -15.82 -72.60 19.64
C THR A 433 -16.76 -73.08 20.76
N LYS A 434 -18.03 -73.38 20.40
CA LYS A 434 -18.99 -74.07 21.28
C LYS A 434 -18.54 -75.51 21.59
N PRO A 435 -18.99 -76.10 22.71
CA PRO A 435 -20.03 -77.12 22.57
C PRO A 435 -21.12 -77.11 23.66
N THR A 436 -22.11 -77.95 23.40
CA THR A 436 -23.44 -78.18 24.01
C THR A 436 -23.50 -79.00 25.32
N ARG A 437 -24.60 -78.76 26.06
CA ARG A 437 -25.41 -79.67 26.95
C ARG A 437 -24.80 -80.21 28.27
N ARG A 438 -25.44 -79.89 29.42
CA ARG A 438 -26.29 -80.80 30.25
C ARG A 438 -26.77 -80.17 31.57
N GLY A 439 -28.09 -80.09 31.76
CA GLY A 439 -28.82 -80.64 32.93
C GLY A 439 -28.90 -79.91 34.28
N LYS A 440 -30.14 -79.50 34.64
CA LYS A 440 -30.83 -79.46 35.98
C LYS A 440 -30.15 -78.63 37.10
N LEU A 441 -30.85 -77.87 37.95
CA LEU A 441 -32.00 -78.23 38.77
C LEU A 441 -32.69 -76.95 39.31
N MET A 442 -33.91 -77.12 39.78
CA MET A 442 -34.94 -76.14 40.16
C MET A 442 -35.10 -76.16 41.70
N GLU A 443 -35.24 -75.00 42.37
CA GLU A 443 -35.83 -74.82 43.72
C GLU A 443 -35.89 -73.30 43.99
N MET A 444 -37.03 -72.59 44.05
CA MET A 444 -38.18 -72.59 44.97
C MET A 444 -37.89 -72.23 46.44
N ALA A 445 -38.36 -71.05 46.86
CA ALA A 445 -39.05 -70.69 48.14
C ALA A 445 -38.86 -69.17 48.41
N CYS A 446 -39.89 -68.30 48.30
CA CYS A 446 -40.88 -67.95 49.34
C CYS A 446 -40.29 -67.86 50.77
N ASN A 447 -40.29 -66.69 51.42
CA ASN A 447 -41.42 -66.17 52.21
C ASN A 447 -41.05 -64.98 53.16
N VAL A 448 -42.07 -64.15 53.45
CA VAL A 448 -42.33 -63.33 54.66
C VAL A 448 -41.59 -61.96 54.75
N LEU A 449 -42.27 -60.81 54.50
CA LEU A 449 -43.23 -60.04 55.34
C LEU A 449 -42.60 -59.28 56.52
N GLU A 450 -42.75 -57.94 56.48
CA GLU A 450 -42.94 -57.00 57.60
C GLU A 450 -41.77 -56.85 58.62
N VAL A 451 -41.37 -55.70 59.15
CA VAL A 451 -42.02 -54.40 59.39
C VAL A 451 -40.97 -53.42 59.99
N PHE A 452 -41.17 -52.12 59.76
CA PHE A 452 -40.64 -50.95 60.50
C PHE A 452 -39.15 -50.58 60.41
N GLY A 453 -38.93 -49.28 60.17
CA GLY A 453 -37.70 -48.61 60.63
C GLY A 453 -37.29 -47.44 59.76
N GLN A 454 -37.66 -46.24 60.19
CA GLN A 454 -37.29 -44.98 59.56
C GLN A 454 -35.78 -44.76 59.46
N HIS A 455 -35.44 -43.81 58.58
CA HIS A 455 -34.29 -42.90 58.58
C HIS A 455 -33.15 -43.17 57.59
N ARG A 456 -33.21 -42.34 56.55
CA ARG A 456 -32.17 -41.91 55.60
C ARG A 456 -30.76 -41.86 56.21
N PHE A 457 -29.85 -42.64 55.62
CA PHE A 457 -28.47 -42.25 55.30
C PHE A 457 -28.46 -41.95 53.78
N SER A 458 -28.06 -40.75 53.35
CA SER A 458 -26.69 -40.32 53.04
C SER A 458 -26.17 -40.88 51.70
N CYS A 459 -25.86 -39.97 50.79
CA CYS A 459 -24.95 -40.06 49.63
C CYS A 459 -25.22 -41.18 48.62
N GLN A 460 -25.25 -40.93 47.31
CA GLN A 460 -24.33 -40.12 46.50
C GLN A 460 -25.02 -39.74 45.19
#